data_AF-A0A2G8L326-F1
#
_entry.id   AF-A0A2G8L326-F1
#
_cell.length_a   1.000
_cell.length_b   1.000
_cell.length_c   1.000
_cell.angle_alpha   90.00
_cell.angle_beta   90.00
_cell.angle_gamma   90.00
#
_symmetry.space_group_name_H-M   'P 1'
#
loop_
_entity.id
_entity.type
_entity.pdbx_description
1 polymer ?
#
loop_
_entity_poly.entity_id
_entity_poly.type
_entity_poly.pdbx_seq_one_letter_code
_entity_poly.pdbx_strand_id
1 'polypeptide(L)'
;MEVITFSDYRLIKGFYESCSDAVRKLQCGSVHQEVQDDDKPASHMQGFTIQCLESKLKEVNGECRSTLLRVAELSADDYHKDRALYFACRDDRERFCEKELAGDGRIYKCLEKHKKEKMMSTECFDALSTRQRLISSDVKVDKQLIKNCRNAIFERNCHPIAGSIEQTLSSLLLCLESDSDQDDGYAPLSGECVAELFDIRKSLMEDYKLNPEIVTSCAGDINRS
;
A
#
# COMPACT_ATOMS: atom_id res chain seq x y z
N MET A 1 23.37 -10.85 13.38
CA MET A 1 22.20 -10.00 13.70
C MET A 1 22.24 -8.83 12.75
N GLU A 2 21.45 -8.90 11.68
CA GLU A 2 21.19 -7.72 10.89
C GLU A 2 20.30 -6.80 11.73
N VAL A 3 20.74 -5.55 11.89
CA VAL A 3 19.95 -4.53 12.54
C VAL A 3 18.73 -4.31 11.64
N ILE A 4 17.53 -4.62 12.13
CA ILE A 4 16.27 -4.28 11.45
C ILE A 4 16.20 -2.74 11.46
N THR A 5 16.73 -2.12 10.41
CA THR A 5 16.64 -0.68 10.23
C THR A 5 15.23 -0.38 9.75
N PHE A 6 14.34 -0.11 10.71
CA PHE A 6 13.07 0.51 10.39
C PHE A 6 13.38 1.80 9.63
N SER A 7 12.76 1.96 8.46
CA SER A 7 12.92 3.11 7.57
C SER A 7 13.04 4.38 8.39
N ASP A 8 14.21 5.00 8.37
CA ASP A 8 14.46 6.22 9.11
C ASP A 8 13.68 7.34 8.42
N TYR A 9 12.42 7.53 8.83
CA TYR A 9 11.53 8.52 8.23
C TYR A 9 12.02 9.97 8.41
N ARG A 10 13.11 10.19 9.17
CA ARG A 10 13.90 11.44 9.10
C ARG A 10 14.43 11.73 7.69
N LEU A 11 14.54 10.70 6.85
CA LEU A 11 14.90 10.83 5.42
C LEU A 11 13.75 11.40 4.57
N ILE A 12 12.51 11.41 5.08
CA ILE A 12 11.40 12.16 4.49
C ILE A 12 11.33 13.51 5.22
N LYS A 13 12.31 14.35 4.89
CA LYS A 13 12.33 15.76 5.32
C LYS A 13 10.98 16.39 4.94
N GLY A 14 10.21 16.82 5.93
CA GLY A 14 8.91 17.45 5.72
C GLY A 14 7.69 16.64 6.19
N PHE A 15 7.82 15.38 6.62
CA PHE A 15 6.64 14.60 7.08
C PHE A 15 5.81 15.34 8.15
N TYR A 16 6.48 15.88 9.17
CA TYR A 16 5.78 16.62 10.22
C TYR A 16 5.17 17.93 9.69
N GLU A 17 5.86 18.61 8.78
CA GLU A 17 5.37 19.86 8.18
C GLU A 17 4.08 19.60 7.39
N SER A 18 4.05 18.56 6.56
CA SER A 18 2.88 18.23 5.74
C SER A 18 1.74 17.59 6.53
N CYS A 19 2.02 16.81 7.59
CA CYS A 19 1.01 15.99 8.30
C CYS A 19 0.62 16.48 9.71
N SER A 20 1.27 17.48 10.30
CA SER A 20 1.02 17.90 11.71
C SER A 20 -0.44 18.21 12.02
N ASP A 21 -1.13 18.90 11.10
CA ASP A 21 -2.56 19.20 11.25
C ASP A 21 -3.43 17.95 11.24
N ALA A 22 -3.14 17.00 10.37
CA ALA A 22 -3.84 15.72 10.31
C ALA A 22 -3.61 14.90 11.57
N VAL A 23 -2.38 14.85 12.08
CA VAL A 23 -2.04 14.17 13.35
C VAL A 23 -2.91 14.69 14.49
N ARG A 24 -3.02 16.02 14.63
CA ARG A 24 -3.82 16.68 15.66
C ARG A 24 -5.32 16.45 15.47
N LYS A 25 -5.83 16.68 14.25
CA LYS A 25 -7.27 16.59 13.94
C LYS A 25 -7.80 15.16 14.06
N LEU A 26 -7.02 14.18 13.60
CA LEU A 26 -7.40 12.77 13.56
C LEU A 26 -6.98 12.00 14.81
N GLN A 27 -6.36 12.68 15.79
CA GLN A 27 -5.90 12.13 17.06
C GLN A 27 -4.95 10.94 16.88
N CYS A 28 -4.05 11.01 15.89
CA CYS A 28 -3.09 9.95 15.58
C CYS A 28 -1.83 9.98 16.48
N GLY A 29 -1.98 10.40 17.74
CA GLY A 29 -0.90 10.52 18.73
C GLY A 29 -0.01 11.74 18.52
N SER A 30 1.22 11.68 19.04
CA SER A 30 2.25 12.71 18.85
C SER A 30 3.58 12.07 18.47
N VAL A 31 4.19 12.57 17.40
CA VAL A 31 5.56 12.21 16.95
C VAL A 31 6.62 12.56 18.01
N HIS A 32 6.26 13.45 18.96
CA HIS A 32 7.13 14.04 19.99
C HIS A 32 6.98 13.48 21.40
N GLN A 33 6.16 12.44 21.63
CA GLN A 33 6.19 11.81 22.95
C GLN A 33 7.40 10.88 23.04
N GLU A 34 8.53 11.44 23.45
CA GLU A 34 9.59 10.70 24.11
C GLU A 34 9.05 10.26 25.48
N VAL A 35 8.22 9.23 25.51
CA VAL A 35 7.99 8.52 26.77
C VAL A 35 9.25 7.69 26.99
N GLN A 36 10.06 8.08 27.97
CA GLN A 36 11.03 7.20 28.61
C GLN A 36 10.25 6.11 29.34
N ASP A 37 9.73 5.15 28.59
CA ASP A 37 9.41 3.83 29.11
C ASP A 37 10.61 2.97 28.71
N ASP A 38 11.37 2.48 29.68
CA ASP A 38 12.53 1.60 29.45
C ASP A 38 12.15 0.32 28.65
N ASP A 39 10.85 0.05 28.50
CA ASP A 39 10.28 -1.06 27.73
C ASP A 39 9.75 -0.70 26.33
N LYS A 40 9.64 0.57 25.91
CA LYS A 40 9.06 0.98 24.60
C LYS A 40 9.78 2.17 23.96
N PRO A 41 10.77 1.96 23.07
CA PRO A 41 11.50 3.05 22.44
C PRO A 41 10.60 3.99 21.60
N ALA A 42 10.94 5.29 21.55
CA ALA A 42 10.19 6.34 20.83
C ALA A 42 9.88 6.03 19.34
N SER A 43 10.66 5.12 18.71
CA SER A 43 10.37 4.61 17.35
C SER A 43 9.03 3.84 17.26
N HIS A 44 8.50 3.33 18.39
CA HIS A 44 7.18 2.70 18.45
C HIS A 44 6.05 3.71 18.27
N MET A 45 6.22 4.95 18.71
CA MET A 45 5.17 5.98 18.66
C MET A 45 5.05 6.60 17.27
N GLN A 46 6.16 6.72 16.54
CA GLN A 46 6.18 7.29 15.20
C GLN A 46 5.55 6.36 14.14
N GLY A 47 5.88 5.07 14.20
CA GLY A 47 5.24 4.07 13.34
C GLY A 47 3.73 3.99 13.56
N PHE A 48 3.29 4.16 14.80
CA PHE A 48 1.86 4.23 15.15
C PHE A 48 1.16 5.44 14.53
N THR A 49 1.80 6.62 14.55
CA THR A 49 1.23 7.82 13.92
C THR A 49 1.06 7.62 12.41
N ILE A 50 2.05 7.07 11.71
CA ILE A 50 1.97 6.80 10.27
C ILE A 50 0.84 5.80 9.99
N GLN A 51 0.82 4.67 10.69
CA GLN A 51 -0.23 3.65 10.54
C GLN A 51 -1.64 4.22 10.75
N CYS A 52 -1.80 5.08 11.77
CA CYS A 52 -3.08 5.75 12.02
C CYS A 52 -3.48 6.67 10.87
N LEU A 53 -2.55 7.47 10.34
CA LEU A 53 -2.83 8.36 9.21
C LEU A 53 -3.11 7.58 7.91
N GLU A 54 -2.38 6.50 7.64
CA GLU A 54 -2.62 5.59 6.50
C GLU A 54 -4.02 4.97 6.57
N SER A 55 -4.50 4.60 7.76
CA SER A 55 -5.86 4.10 7.94
C SER A 55 -6.94 5.15 7.63
N LYS A 56 -6.60 6.44 7.69
CA LYS A 56 -7.49 7.60 7.47
C LYS A 56 -7.04 8.44 6.28
N LEU A 57 -6.44 7.82 5.26
CA LEU A 57 -5.83 8.51 4.11
C LEU A 57 -6.80 9.43 3.34
N LYS A 58 -8.12 9.23 3.43
CA LYS A 58 -9.13 10.11 2.81
C LYS A 58 -9.39 11.40 3.60
N GLU A 59 -9.01 11.44 4.88
CA GLU A 59 -9.27 12.55 5.79
C GLU A 59 -8.07 13.50 5.95
N VAL A 60 -6.91 13.12 5.37
CA VAL A 60 -5.70 13.94 5.35
C VAL A 60 -5.68 14.89 4.14
N ASN A 61 -4.91 15.97 4.22
CA ASN A 61 -4.72 16.89 3.11
C ASN A 61 -3.84 16.26 1.99
N GLY A 62 -3.82 16.86 0.80
CA GLY A 62 -3.10 16.31 -0.35
C GLY A 62 -1.57 16.18 -0.15
N GLU A 63 -0.97 17.10 0.60
CA GLU A 63 0.48 17.10 0.85
C GLU A 63 0.89 15.98 1.82
N CYS A 64 0.14 15.81 2.92
CA CYS A 64 0.30 14.70 3.83
C CYS A 64 0.02 13.37 3.14
N ARG A 65 -1.04 13.31 2.32
CA ARG A 65 -1.38 12.12 1.52
C ARG A 65 -0.21 11.69 0.63
N SER A 66 0.36 12.62 -0.14
CA SER A 66 1.51 12.36 -1.01
C SER A 66 2.70 11.85 -0.22
N THR A 67 2.93 12.42 0.96
CA THR A 67 4.01 12.00 1.86
C THR A 67 3.81 10.58 2.41
N LEU A 68 2.59 10.24 2.84
CA LEU A 68 2.23 8.89 3.31
C LEU A 68 2.37 7.84 2.19
N LEU A 69 1.94 8.18 0.96
CA LEU A 69 2.10 7.28 -0.17
C LEU A 69 3.57 7.11 -0.55
N ARG A 70 4.38 8.16 -0.41
CA ARG A 70 5.84 8.07 -0.59
C ARG A 70 6.51 7.21 0.49
N VAL A 71 6.09 7.33 1.74
CA VAL A 71 6.49 6.42 2.83
C VAL A 71 6.19 4.98 2.42
N ALA A 72 4.96 4.71 1.99
CA ALA A 72 4.50 3.38 1.63
C ALA A 72 5.27 2.82 0.43
N GLU A 73 5.54 3.62 -0.60
CA GLU A 73 6.37 3.23 -1.74
C GLU A 73 7.79 2.83 -1.30
N LEU A 74 8.44 3.63 -0.45
CA LEU A 74 9.79 3.36 0.03
C LEU A 74 9.87 2.09 0.91
N SER A 75 8.80 1.75 1.61
CA SER A 75 8.71 0.52 2.42
C SER A 75 8.26 -0.71 1.63
N ALA A 76 7.81 -0.56 0.37
CA ALA A 76 7.19 -1.63 -0.42
C ALA A 76 8.12 -2.79 -0.79
N ASP A 77 9.43 -2.52 -0.84
CA ASP A 77 10.42 -3.47 -1.30
C ASP A 77 10.60 -4.65 -0.34
N ASP A 78 10.59 -4.40 0.96
CA ASP A 78 10.84 -5.42 1.98
C ASP A 78 9.90 -5.19 3.16
N TYR A 79 9.15 -6.22 3.54
CA TYR A 79 8.18 -6.12 4.63
C TYR A 79 8.82 -5.73 5.97
N HIS A 80 10.11 -5.99 6.19
CA HIS A 80 10.84 -5.52 7.39
C HIS A 80 10.92 -3.98 7.46
N LYS A 81 10.87 -3.30 6.31
CA LYS A 81 10.90 -1.83 6.20
C LYS A 81 9.52 -1.22 6.46
N ASP A 82 8.46 -1.98 6.26
CA ASP A 82 7.10 -1.62 6.63
C ASP A 82 6.83 -2.04 8.08
N ARG A 83 7.04 -1.11 9.00
CA ARG A 83 6.93 -1.38 10.44
C ARG A 83 5.54 -1.90 10.83
N ALA A 84 4.48 -1.31 10.29
CA ALA A 84 3.11 -1.70 10.63
C ALA A 84 2.84 -3.13 10.14
N LEU A 85 3.21 -3.43 8.89
CA LEU A 85 3.08 -4.77 8.33
C LEU A 85 3.95 -5.80 9.05
N TYR A 86 5.21 -5.48 9.35
CA TYR A 86 6.14 -6.38 10.04
C TYR A 86 5.60 -6.82 11.41
N PHE A 87 5.21 -5.88 12.27
CA PHE A 87 4.73 -6.21 13.61
C PHE A 87 3.39 -6.94 13.58
N ALA A 88 2.51 -6.61 12.64
CA ALA A 88 1.22 -7.26 12.49
C ALA A 88 1.34 -8.68 11.92
N CYS A 89 2.26 -8.90 10.98
CA CYS A 89 2.30 -10.12 10.16
C CYS A 89 3.49 -11.05 10.40
N ARG A 90 4.44 -10.76 11.31
CA ARG A 90 5.63 -11.60 11.48
C ARG A 90 5.30 -13.08 11.75
N ASP A 91 4.30 -13.37 12.58
CA ASP A 91 3.93 -14.74 12.93
C ASP A 91 3.17 -15.43 11.79
N ASP A 92 2.35 -14.67 11.06
CA ASP A 92 1.67 -15.14 9.84
C ASP A 92 2.67 -15.38 8.70
N ARG A 93 3.74 -14.57 8.61
CA ARG A 93 4.84 -14.77 7.67
C ARG A 93 5.54 -16.10 7.93
N GLU A 94 5.83 -16.43 9.19
CA GLU A 94 6.40 -17.75 9.53
C GLU A 94 5.41 -18.88 9.23
N ARG A 95 4.11 -18.67 9.42
CA ARG A 95 3.09 -19.70 9.21
C ARG A 95 2.84 -20.01 7.73
N PHE A 96 2.72 -18.98 6.89
CA PHE A 96 2.27 -19.11 5.50
C PHE A 96 3.41 -18.95 4.49
N CYS A 97 4.44 -18.17 4.83
CA CYS A 97 5.44 -17.65 3.90
C CYS A 97 6.88 -17.92 4.36
N GLU A 98 7.10 -18.99 5.15
CA GLU A 98 8.41 -19.33 5.75
C GLU A 98 9.53 -19.38 4.70
N LYS A 99 9.23 -19.98 3.54
CA LYS A 99 10.16 -20.22 2.44
C LYS A 99 10.35 -19.01 1.53
N GLU A 100 9.50 -17.99 1.66
CA GLU A 100 9.60 -16.79 0.86
C GLU A 100 10.72 -15.89 1.39
N LEU A 101 11.58 -15.43 0.49
CA LEU A 101 12.65 -14.52 0.83
C LEU A 101 12.15 -13.08 0.81
N ALA A 102 12.65 -12.27 1.75
CA ALA A 102 12.40 -10.84 1.78
C ALA A 102 12.95 -10.12 0.52
N GLY A 103 12.46 -8.91 0.27
CA GLY A 103 12.77 -8.13 -0.93
C GLY A 103 11.79 -8.35 -2.10
N ASP A 104 11.78 -7.39 -3.02
CA ASP A 104 10.88 -7.34 -4.19
C ASP A 104 9.37 -7.40 -3.86
N GLY A 105 8.97 -7.12 -2.62
CA GLY A 105 7.56 -7.18 -2.19
C GLY A 105 7.00 -8.61 -2.07
N ARG A 106 7.83 -9.66 -2.18
CA ARG A 106 7.40 -11.06 -2.22
C ARG A 106 6.65 -11.52 -0.98
N ILE A 107 7.12 -11.10 0.20
CA ILE A 107 6.46 -11.44 1.47
C ILE A 107 5.04 -10.87 1.53
N TYR A 108 4.87 -9.59 1.13
CA TYR A 108 3.53 -8.99 1.05
C TYR A 108 2.63 -9.77 0.09
N LYS A 109 3.12 -10.10 -1.11
CA LYS A 109 2.35 -10.85 -2.11
C LYS A 109 1.94 -12.25 -1.60
N CYS A 110 2.83 -12.92 -0.88
CA CYS A 110 2.52 -14.21 -0.25
C CYS A 110 1.45 -14.08 0.82
N LEU A 111 1.61 -13.12 1.75
CA LEU A 111 0.64 -12.87 2.82
C LEU A 111 -0.73 -12.48 2.27
N GLU A 112 -0.78 -11.68 1.20
CA GLU A 112 -2.01 -11.30 0.50
C GLU A 112 -2.77 -12.52 -0.03
N LYS A 113 -2.07 -13.50 -0.62
CA LYS A 113 -2.69 -14.75 -1.11
C LYS A 113 -3.32 -15.58 0.01
N HIS A 114 -2.80 -15.47 1.23
CA HIS A 114 -3.31 -16.15 2.42
C HIS A 114 -4.22 -15.27 3.29
N LYS A 115 -4.51 -14.03 2.88
CA LYS A 115 -5.25 -13.05 3.68
C LYS A 115 -6.57 -13.57 4.25
N LYS A 116 -7.27 -14.43 3.51
CA LYS A 116 -8.59 -14.98 3.90
C LYS A 116 -8.54 -16.35 4.57
N GLU A 117 -7.34 -16.89 4.82
CA GLU A 117 -7.19 -18.16 5.51
C GLU A 117 -7.68 -18.05 6.96
N LYS A 118 -8.32 -19.09 7.48
CA LYS A 118 -8.88 -19.10 8.83
C LYS A 118 -7.84 -18.83 9.92
N MET A 119 -6.59 -19.23 9.66
CA MET A 119 -5.48 -19.03 10.59
C MET A 119 -4.77 -17.68 10.40
N MET A 120 -5.24 -16.79 9.55
CA MET A 120 -4.70 -15.42 9.43
C MET A 120 -5.08 -14.62 10.67
N SER A 121 -4.11 -13.95 11.30
CA SER A 121 -4.40 -13.04 12.42
C SER A 121 -5.23 -11.84 11.97
N THR A 122 -6.04 -11.29 12.89
CA THR A 122 -6.83 -10.08 12.60
C THR A 122 -5.92 -8.88 12.37
N GLU A 123 -4.83 -8.80 13.14
CA GLU A 123 -3.83 -7.74 13.03
C GLU A 123 -3.18 -7.73 11.64
N CYS A 124 -2.72 -8.89 11.15
CA CYS A 124 -2.14 -8.99 9.82
C CYS A 124 -3.18 -8.74 8.72
N PHE A 125 -4.40 -9.27 8.87
CA PHE A 125 -5.50 -9.00 7.95
C PHE A 125 -5.76 -7.50 7.78
N ASP A 126 -5.80 -6.75 8.89
CA ASP A 126 -6.04 -5.30 8.89
C ASP A 126 -4.86 -4.52 8.30
N ALA A 127 -3.62 -4.95 8.58
CA ALA A 127 -2.42 -4.36 7.99
C ALA A 127 -2.37 -4.58 6.48
N LEU A 128 -2.64 -5.79 6.00
CA LEU A 128 -2.76 -6.11 4.57
C LEU A 128 -3.87 -5.30 3.90
N SER A 129 -5.03 -5.18 4.55
CA SER A 129 -6.14 -4.37 4.05
C SER A 129 -5.79 -2.88 3.95
N THR A 130 -5.04 -2.35 4.93
CA THR A 130 -4.54 -0.98 4.90
C THR A 130 -3.58 -0.79 3.73
N ARG A 131 -2.63 -1.71 3.57
CA ARG A 131 -1.67 -1.70 2.45
C ARG A 131 -2.36 -1.74 1.09
N GLN A 132 -3.38 -2.59 0.91
CA GLN A 132 -4.17 -2.64 -0.33
C GLN A 132 -4.90 -1.32 -0.62
N ARG A 133 -5.38 -0.60 0.39
CA ARG A 133 -5.96 0.75 0.19
C ARG A 133 -4.92 1.78 -0.26
N LEU A 134 -3.69 1.68 0.23
CA LEU A 134 -2.58 2.52 -0.24
C LEU A 134 -2.23 2.19 -1.70
N ILE A 135 -2.19 0.90 -2.08
CA ILE A 135 -1.99 0.45 -3.47
C ILE A 135 -3.11 0.94 -4.39
N SER A 136 -4.38 0.87 -3.96
CA SER A 136 -5.49 1.41 -4.75
C SER A 136 -5.37 2.93 -4.97
N SER A 137 -4.73 3.62 -4.02
CA SER A 137 -4.53 5.07 -4.03
C SER A 137 -3.37 5.49 -4.93
N ASP A 138 -2.25 4.75 -4.90
CA ASP A 138 -1.12 4.94 -5.81
C ASP A 138 -0.44 3.59 -6.10
N VAL A 139 -0.39 3.23 -7.38
CA VAL A 139 0.21 1.97 -7.87
C VAL A 139 1.68 1.83 -7.53
N LYS A 140 2.40 2.92 -7.27
CA LYS A 140 3.82 2.89 -6.86
C LYS A 140 4.05 2.13 -5.56
N VAL A 141 3.01 2.02 -4.73
CA VAL A 141 3.05 1.28 -3.46
C VAL A 141 3.11 -0.24 -3.68
N ASP A 142 2.71 -0.73 -4.86
CA ASP A 142 2.81 -2.13 -5.25
C ASP A 142 4.13 -2.42 -5.99
N LYS A 143 5.09 -2.96 -5.24
CA LYS A 143 6.43 -3.27 -5.77
C LYS A 143 6.39 -4.28 -6.92
N GLN A 144 5.54 -5.29 -6.84
CA GLN A 144 5.53 -6.41 -7.79
C GLN A 144 4.83 -5.99 -9.09
N LEU A 145 3.73 -5.24 -8.99
CA LEU A 145 3.05 -4.64 -10.14
C LEU A 145 3.99 -3.72 -10.94
N ILE A 146 4.63 -2.77 -10.26
CA ILE A 146 5.54 -1.81 -10.93
C ILE A 146 6.75 -2.51 -11.53
N LYS A 147 7.26 -3.57 -10.89
CA LYS A 147 8.35 -4.38 -11.42
C LYS A 147 7.93 -5.13 -12.68
N ASN A 148 6.83 -5.87 -12.62
CA ASN A 148 6.43 -6.80 -13.68
C ASN A 148 5.79 -6.09 -14.88
N CYS A 149 5.11 -4.97 -14.65
CA CYS A 149 4.44 -4.18 -15.69
C CYS A 149 5.26 -2.95 -16.15
N ARG A 150 6.51 -2.78 -15.71
CA ARG A 150 7.34 -1.59 -16.00
C ARG A 150 7.35 -1.21 -17.48
N ASN A 151 7.64 -2.18 -18.36
CA ASN A 151 7.76 -1.92 -19.79
C ASN A 151 6.42 -1.50 -20.39
N ALA A 152 5.33 -2.17 -20.03
CA ALA A 152 4.00 -1.83 -20.52
C ALA A 152 3.56 -0.44 -20.06
N ILE A 153 3.82 -0.08 -18.79
CA ILE A 153 3.54 1.25 -18.24
C ILE A 153 4.28 2.33 -19.04
N PHE A 154 5.56 2.07 -19.36
CA PHE A 154 6.40 3.00 -20.10
C PHE A 154 6.00 3.12 -21.57
N GLU A 155 5.87 2.00 -22.28
CA GLU A 155 5.57 1.95 -23.72
C GLU A 155 4.20 2.54 -24.04
N ARG A 156 3.19 2.25 -23.21
CA ARG A 156 1.82 2.77 -23.36
C ARG A 156 1.65 4.16 -22.73
N ASN A 157 2.72 4.73 -22.19
CA ASN A 157 2.75 6.04 -21.58
C ASN A 157 1.66 6.24 -20.50
N CYS A 158 1.45 5.21 -19.67
CA CYS A 158 0.45 5.26 -18.61
C CYS A 158 0.88 6.26 -17.53
N HIS A 159 0.17 7.37 -17.45
CA HIS A 159 0.44 8.45 -16.50
C HIS A 159 -0.72 8.65 -15.52
N PRO A 160 -0.46 9.31 -14.37
CA PRO A 160 -1.53 9.89 -13.57
C PRO A 160 -2.47 10.73 -14.45
N ILE A 161 -3.76 10.74 -14.09
CA ILE A 161 -4.74 11.62 -14.72
C ILE A 161 -4.29 13.08 -14.55
N ALA A 162 -4.48 13.92 -15.57
CA ALA A 162 -4.08 15.31 -15.56
C ALA A 162 -4.58 16.04 -14.30
N GLY A 163 -3.65 16.61 -13.52
CA GLY A 163 -3.95 17.27 -12.24
C GLY A 163 -3.81 16.39 -10.99
N SER A 164 -3.58 15.08 -11.15
CA SER A 164 -3.25 14.15 -10.06
C SER A 164 -1.75 13.90 -9.98
N ILE A 165 -1.21 13.82 -8.77
CA ILE A 165 0.17 13.39 -8.52
C ILE A 165 0.22 11.86 -8.46
N GLU A 166 -0.85 11.26 -7.94
CA GLU A 166 -1.02 9.82 -7.77
C GLU A 166 -1.60 9.16 -9.02
N GLN A 167 -1.04 8.01 -9.39
CA GLN A 167 -1.61 7.13 -10.40
C GLN A 167 -2.42 6.04 -9.68
N THR A 168 -3.75 6.15 -9.71
CA THR A 168 -4.62 5.18 -9.04
C THR A 168 -4.58 3.83 -9.75
N LEU A 169 -4.86 2.76 -9.00
CA LEU A 169 -4.90 1.41 -9.56
C LEU A 169 -5.93 1.28 -10.69
N SER A 170 -7.14 1.85 -10.54
CA SER A 170 -8.16 1.84 -11.59
C SER A 170 -7.68 2.50 -12.88
N SER A 171 -7.06 3.68 -12.79
CA SER A 171 -6.55 4.41 -13.95
C SER A 171 -5.44 3.65 -14.67
N LEU A 172 -4.55 2.98 -13.92
CA LEU A 172 -3.50 2.15 -14.51
C LEU A 172 -4.07 0.91 -15.19
N LEU A 173 -5.00 0.20 -14.52
CA LEU A 173 -5.66 -0.97 -15.10
C LEU A 173 -6.33 -0.61 -16.42
N LEU A 174 -7.11 0.47 -16.46
CA LEU A 174 -7.75 0.96 -17.69
C LEU A 174 -6.74 1.29 -18.80
N CYS A 175 -5.59 1.88 -18.47
CA CYS A 175 -4.54 2.17 -19.44
C CYS A 175 -3.85 0.91 -19.99
N LEU A 176 -3.64 -0.11 -19.13
CA LEU A 176 -3.03 -1.37 -19.55
C LEU A 176 -4.04 -2.29 -20.27
N GLU A 177 -5.34 -2.12 -19.99
CA GLU A 177 -6.45 -2.89 -20.55
C GLU A 177 -7.04 -2.30 -21.82
N SER A 178 -6.87 -1.00 -22.08
CA SER A 178 -7.38 -0.38 -23.32
C SER A 178 -6.94 -1.23 -24.50
N ASP A 179 -7.94 -1.86 -25.11
CA ASP A 179 -7.74 -3.09 -25.87
C ASP A 179 -6.74 -2.88 -27.01
N SER A 180 -5.96 -3.94 -27.19
CA SER A 180 -5.28 -4.39 -28.40
C SER A 180 -6.17 -4.51 -29.66
N ASP A 181 -7.40 -3.97 -29.66
CA ASP A 181 -8.43 -4.23 -30.66
C ASP A 181 -8.45 -3.23 -31.82
N GLN A 182 -7.63 -2.18 -31.81
CA GLN A 182 -7.42 -1.33 -32.99
C GLN A 182 -6.04 -0.67 -32.98
N ASP A 183 -5.15 -1.14 -33.85
CA ASP A 183 -4.16 -0.33 -34.57
C ASP A 183 -3.03 0.42 -33.81
N ASP A 184 -2.91 0.28 -32.49
CA ASP A 184 -1.89 1.05 -31.72
C ASP A 184 -0.47 0.44 -31.74
N GLY A 185 -0.28 -0.76 -32.28
CA GLY A 185 1.06 -1.34 -32.55
C GLY A 185 1.89 -1.72 -31.31
N TYR A 186 1.34 -1.67 -30.09
CA TYR A 186 2.05 -2.09 -28.88
C TYR A 186 2.21 -3.61 -28.80
N ALA A 187 3.35 -4.05 -28.26
CA ALA A 187 3.58 -5.46 -27.98
C ALA A 187 2.57 -5.98 -26.93
N PRO A 188 2.25 -7.30 -26.97
CA PRO A 188 1.50 -7.94 -25.89
C PRO A 188 2.18 -7.75 -24.53
N LEU A 189 1.38 -7.65 -23.47
CA LEU A 189 1.89 -7.60 -22.10
C LEU A 189 2.71 -8.86 -21.78
N SER A 190 3.74 -8.72 -20.95
CA SER A 190 4.52 -9.87 -20.48
C SER A 190 3.64 -10.81 -19.66
N GLY A 191 3.92 -12.12 -19.69
CA GLY A 191 3.17 -13.10 -18.91
C GLY A 191 3.18 -12.79 -17.40
N GLU A 192 4.29 -12.23 -16.90
CA GLU A 192 4.42 -11.78 -15.51
C GLU A 192 3.50 -10.59 -15.21
N CYS A 193 3.42 -9.60 -16.10
CA CYS A 193 2.49 -8.48 -15.94
C CYS A 193 1.04 -8.95 -15.99
N VAL A 194 0.68 -9.81 -16.94
CA VAL A 194 -0.68 -10.38 -17.04
C VAL A 194 -1.06 -11.14 -15.77
N ALA A 195 -0.13 -11.90 -15.19
CA ALA A 195 -0.35 -12.59 -13.92
C ALA A 195 -0.60 -11.61 -12.76
N GLU A 196 0.17 -10.52 -12.66
CA GLU A 196 -0.08 -9.48 -11.64
C GLU A 196 -1.44 -8.81 -11.83
N LEU A 197 -1.80 -8.43 -13.06
CA LEU A 197 -3.10 -7.81 -13.35
C LEU A 197 -4.25 -8.76 -13.01
N PHE A 198 -4.08 -10.07 -13.25
CA PHE A 198 -5.07 -11.08 -12.87
C PHE A 198 -5.24 -11.16 -11.35
N ASP A 199 -4.14 -11.26 -10.59
CA ASP A 199 -4.16 -11.30 -9.13
C ASP A 199 -4.83 -10.03 -8.55
N ILE A 200 -4.50 -8.86 -9.10
CA ILE A 200 -5.09 -7.58 -8.69
C ILE A 200 -6.60 -7.56 -8.95
N ARG A 201 -7.06 -7.96 -10.14
CA ARG A 201 -8.49 -8.01 -10.45
C ARG A 201 -9.23 -8.93 -9.50
N LYS A 202 -8.65 -10.09 -9.19
CA LYS A 202 -9.19 -11.01 -8.19
C LYS A 202 -9.32 -10.32 -6.82
N SER A 203 -8.26 -9.66 -6.33
CA SER A 203 -8.30 -8.90 -5.07
C SER A 203 -9.39 -7.80 -5.06
N LEU A 204 -9.55 -7.05 -6.16
CA LEU A 204 -10.56 -6.00 -6.29
C LEU A 204 -12.00 -6.54 -6.29
N MET A 205 -12.24 -7.68 -6.94
CA MET A 205 -13.55 -8.35 -6.92
C MET A 205 -13.89 -8.91 -5.54
N GLU A 206 -12.86 -9.27 -4.78
CA GLU A 206 -12.96 -9.91 -3.48
C GLU A 206 -13.16 -8.94 -2.31
N ASP A 207 -12.80 -7.66 -2.48
CA ASP A 207 -12.97 -6.59 -1.49
C ASP A 207 -13.37 -5.28 -2.19
N TYR A 208 -14.68 -5.02 -2.24
CA TYR A 208 -15.24 -3.82 -2.85
C TYR A 208 -14.69 -2.52 -2.23
N LYS A 209 -14.16 -2.56 -1.00
CA LYS A 209 -13.60 -1.38 -0.32
C LYS A 209 -12.30 -0.90 -0.97
N LEU A 210 -11.65 -1.75 -1.76
CA LEU A 210 -10.46 -1.43 -2.54
C LEU A 210 -10.77 -0.67 -3.83
N ASN A 211 -12.04 -0.51 -4.18
CA ASN A 211 -12.47 0.29 -5.32
C ASN A 211 -13.15 1.59 -4.83
N PRO A 212 -12.45 2.74 -4.83
CA PRO A 212 -13.00 4.00 -4.37
C PRO A 212 -14.25 4.45 -5.13
N GLU A 213 -14.38 4.12 -6.42
CA GLU A 213 -15.52 4.47 -7.25
C GLU A 213 -16.75 3.68 -6.86
N ILE A 214 -16.61 2.37 -6.59
CA ILE A 214 -17.72 1.53 -6.09
C ILE A 214 -18.15 2.01 -4.70
N VAL A 215 -17.20 2.27 -3.79
CA VAL A 215 -17.54 2.77 -2.45
C VAL A 215 -18.30 4.08 -2.52
N THR A 216 -17.91 4.97 -3.43
CA THR A 216 -18.56 6.28 -3.58
C THR A 216 -19.92 6.18 -4.26
N SER A 217 -20.01 5.41 -5.35
CA SER A 217 -21.21 5.29 -6.19
C SER A 217 -22.28 4.40 -5.56
N CYS A 218 -21.87 3.40 -4.78
CA CYS A 218 -22.75 2.42 -4.12
C CYS A 218 -22.82 2.62 -2.60
N ALA A 219 -22.41 3.79 -2.08
CA ALA A 219 -22.37 4.07 -0.65
C ALA A 219 -23.72 3.78 0.06
N GLY A 220 -24.83 4.06 -0.63
CA GLY A 220 -26.19 3.82 -0.11
C GLY A 220 -26.53 2.35 0.08
N ASP A 221 -26.06 1.47 -0.82
CA ASP A 221 -26.33 0.04 -0.78
C ASP A 221 -25.38 -0.67 0.19
N ILE A 222 -24.11 -0.24 0.22
CA ILE A 222 -23.10 -0.73 1.16
C ILE A 222 -23.55 -0.50 2.61
N ASN A 223 -24.11 0.66 2.92
CA ASN A 223 -24.57 0.98 4.29
C ASN A 223 -25.86 0.26 4.70
N ARG A 224 -26.54 -0.43 3.78
CA ARG A 224 -27.77 -1.20 4.03
C ARG A 224 -27.55 -2.72 4.10
N SER A 225 -26.32 -3.16 3.84
CA SER A 225 -25.88 -4.56 3.80
C SER A 225 -25.19 -4.95 5.09
#